data_AF-A0A956ICA0-F1
#
_entry.id   AF-A0A956ICA0-F1
#
_cell.length_a   1.000
_cell.length_b   1.000
_cell.length_c   1.000
_cell.angle_alpha   90.00
_cell.angle_beta   90.00
_cell.angle_gamma   90.00
#
_symmetry.space_group_name_H-M   'P 1'
#
loop_
_entity.id
_entity.type
_entity.pdbx_description
1 polymer ?
#
loop_
_entity_poly.entity_id
_entity_poly.type
_entity_poly.pdbx_seq_one_letter_code
_entity_poly.pdbx_strand_id
1 'polypeptide(L)'
;MAWTKTPREIRERLAELRRVDRRYEVHGVADHRYELRAPLTSDELAAAEAQFGVSLPEDYAFFLTELGAGGAGPGYGLFPLVLDERTWKWSDEDGQRPGDLASPFPHTSEWNFDDHPLWADQPTESQFADVEAFEDADSTWRDDLEALFWQPQHTRGAVCLGHLGCGLLAWLVVSGPERGHVWSSSDAPGS
;
A
#
# COMPACT_ATOMS: atom_id res chain seq x y z
N MET A 1 22.42 6.81 4.64
CA MET A 1 21.55 6.32 5.73
C MET A 1 22.06 4.98 6.22
N ALA A 2 21.93 4.66 7.51
CA ALA A 2 22.34 3.36 8.07
C ALA A 2 21.10 2.47 8.19
N TRP A 3 20.91 1.58 7.23
CA TRP A 3 19.93 0.51 7.34
C TRP A 3 20.26 -0.33 8.57
N THR A 4 19.27 -0.61 9.41
CA THR A 4 19.47 -1.44 10.62
C THR A 4 19.69 -2.92 10.27
N LYS A 5 19.39 -3.31 9.02
CA LYS A 5 19.59 -4.66 8.47
C LYS A 5 19.99 -4.57 7.01
N THR A 6 20.94 -5.40 6.62
CA THR A 6 21.36 -5.61 5.23
C THR A 6 20.31 -6.41 4.44
N PRO A 7 20.30 -6.32 3.10
CA PRO A 7 19.45 -7.16 2.24
C PRO A 7 19.58 -8.65 2.54
N ARG A 8 20.80 -9.12 2.83
CA ARG A 8 21.07 -10.51 3.20
C ARG A 8 20.36 -10.91 4.50
N GLU A 9 20.48 -10.10 5.55
CA GLU A 9 19.85 -10.39 6.84
C GLU A 9 18.32 -10.40 6.74
N ILE A 10 17.74 -9.57 5.88
CA ILE A 10 16.30 -9.57 5.63
C ILE A 10 15.87 -10.87 4.94
N ARG A 11 16.57 -11.28 3.88
CA ARG A 11 16.29 -12.56 3.19
C ARG A 11 16.44 -13.77 4.12
N GLU A 12 17.47 -13.79 4.96
CA GLU A 12 17.70 -14.86 5.95
C GLU A 12 16.54 -14.95 6.96
N ARG A 13 16.04 -13.81 7.46
CA ARG A 13 14.89 -13.77 8.37
C ARG A 13 13.60 -14.22 7.71
N LEU A 14 13.34 -13.83 6.46
CA LEU A 14 12.17 -14.30 5.72
C LEU A 14 12.21 -15.82 5.50
N ALA A 15 13.38 -16.37 5.18
CA ALA A 15 13.56 -17.83 5.08
C ALA A 15 13.35 -18.54 6.42
N GLU A 16 13.78 -17.93 7.53
CA GLU A 16 13.52 -18.44 8.88
C GLU A 16 12.03 -18.41 9.21
N LEU A 17 11.34 -17.30 8.97
CA LEU A 17 9.90 -17.17 9.20
C LEU A 17 9.11 -18.22 8.42
N ARG A 18 9.42 -18.41 7.13
CA ARG A 18 8.81 -19.47 6.32
C ARG A 18 9.03 -20.88 6.88
N ARG A 19 10.18 -21.13 7.51
CA ARG A 19 10.50 -22.44 8.10
C ARG A 19 9.73 -22.69 9.39
N VAL A 20 9.49 -21.64 10.17
CA VAL A 20 8.82 -21.67 11.47
C VAL A 20 7.30 -21.66 11.29
N ASP A 21 6.77 -20.70 10.54
CA ASP A 21 5.35 -20.59 10.22
C ASP A 21 5.02 -21.34 8.92
N ARG A 22 4.98 -22.67 9.03
CA ARG A 22 4.74 -23.57 7.89
C ARG A 22 3.29 -23.57 7.40
N ARG A 23 2.38 -23.03 8.21
CA ARG A 23 0.94 -23.00 7.94
C ARG A 23 0.46 -21.59 7.60
N TYR A 24 1.34 -20.59 7.63
CA TYR A 24 1.03 -19.19 7.39
C TYR A 24 -0.07 -18.70 8.34
N GLU A 25 0.08 -19.02 9.62
CA GLU A 25 -0.89 -18.70 10.68
C GLU A 25 -0.83 -17.22 11.09
N VAL A 26 0.24 -16.50 10.75
CA VAL A 26 0.29 -15.04 10.93
C VAL A 26 -0.66 -14.36 9.93
N HIS A 27 -1.49 -13.43 10.43
CA HIS A 27 -2.48 -12.71 9.61
C HIS A 27 -1.84 -12.01 8.41
N GLY A 28 -2.44 -12.17 7.22
CA GLY A 28 -1.97 -11.59 5.94
C GLY A 28 -0.81 -12.34 5.27
N VAL A 29 -0.08 -13.20 6.00
CA VAL A 29 1.12 -13.86 5.47
C VAL A 29 0.83 -14.90 4.39
N ALA A 30 -0.37 -15.50 4.38
CA ALA A 30 -0.73 -16.54 3.43
C ALA A 30 -0.58 -16.11 1.96
N ASP A 31 -0.68 -14.80 1.71
CA ASP A 31 -0.70 -14.21 0.37
C ASP A 31 0.71 -14.07 -0.20
N HIS A 32 1.65 -13.62 0.63
CA HIS A 32 3.04 -13.43 0.20
C HIS A 32 3.98 -14.55 0.65
N ARG A 33 3.61 -15.39 1.63
CA ARG A 33 4.34 -16.58 2.11
C ARG A 33 5.80 -16.35 2.49
N TYR A 34 6.10 -15.14 2.96
CA TYR A 34 7.45 -14.61 3.18
C TYR A 34 8.35 -14.61 1.92
N GLU A 35 7.78 -14.65 0.72
CA GLU A 35 8.49 -14.60 -0.55
C GLU A 35 8.59 -13.16 -1.07
N LEU A 36 9.81 -12.69 -1.30
CA LEU A 36 10.05 -11.47 -2.08
C LEU A 36 10.01 -11.81 -3.56
N ARG A 37 9.53 -10.85 -4.36
CA ARG A 37 9.69 -10.91 -5.82
C ARG A 37 11.16 -10.69 -6.19
N ALA A 38 11.53 -11.12 -7.39
CA ALA A 38 12.86 -10.85 -7.92
C ALA A 38 13.10 -9.33 -7.93
N PRO A 39 14.30 -8.86 -7.56
CA PRO A 39 14.64 -7.44 -7.67
C PRO A 39 14.63 -6.98 -9.12
N LEU A 40 14.36 -5.68 -9.32
CA LEU A 40 14.49 -5.03 -10.61
C LEU A 40 15.96 -4.76 -10.93
N THR A 41 16.29 -4.76 -12.20
CA THR A 41 17.54 -4.18 -12.70
C THR A 41 17.48 -2.65 -12.63
N SER A 42 18.64 -2.01 -12.65
CA SER A 42 18.72 -0.54 -12.69
C SER A 42 18.04 0.04 -13.94
N ASP A 43 18.10 -0.67 -15.08
CA ASP A 43 17.45 -0.24 -16.32
C ASP A 43 15.93 -0.34 -16.24
N GLU A 44 15.41 -1.41 -15.62
CA GLU A 44 13.97 -1.57 -15.37
C GLU A 44 13.45 -0.48 -14.43
N LEU A 45 14.16 -0.21 -13.34
CA LEU A 45 13.81 0.88 -12.41
C LEU A 45 13.81 2.23 -13.12
N ALA A 46 14.87 2.54 -13.90
CA ALA A 46 14.94 3.79 -14.65
C ALA A 46 13.81 3.94 -15.67
N ALA A 47 13.41 2.85 -16.33
CA ALA A 47 12.27 2.83 -17.24
C ALA A 47 10.94 3.09 -16.52
N ALA A 48 10.76 2.51 -15.32
CA ALA A 48 9.58 2.74 -14.48
C ALA A 48 9.50 4.21 -14.04
N GLU A 49 10.59 4.76 -13.48
CA GLU A 49 10.67 6.17 -13.07
C GLU A 49 10.41 7.13 -14.23
N ALA A 50 10.96 6.85 -15.41
CA ALA A 50 10.70 7.63 -16.62
C ALA A 50 9.22 7.59 -17.03
N GLN A 51 8.55 6.45 -16.89
CA GLN A 51 7.12 6.33 -17.18
C GLN A 51 6.28 7.16 -16.20
N PHE A 52 6.61 7.13 -14.92
CA PHE A 52 5.86 7.85 -13.88
C PHE A 52 6.23 9.34 -13.76
N GLY A 53 7.31 9.77 -14.41
CA GLY A 53 7.78 11.16 -14.35
C GLY A 53 8.34 11.56 -12.98
N VAL A 54 8.78 10.59 -12.17
CA VAL A 54 9.29 10.80 -10.82
C VAL A 54 10.44 9.84 -10.53
N SER A 55 11.46 10.31 -9.83
CA SER A 55 12.46 9.43 -9.21
C SER A 55 11.96 8.97 -7.84
N LEU A 56 12.06 7.69 -7.55
CA LEU A 56 11.64 7.10 -6.28
C LEU A 56 12.62 7.47 -5.14
N PRO A 57 12.15 7.49 -3.88
CA PRO A 57 13.02 7.68 -2.72
C PRO A 57 14.18 6.68 -2.70
N GLU A 58 15.38 7.12 -2.32
CA GLU A 58 16.63 6.33 -2.40
C GLU A 58 16.49 4.97 -1.71
N ASP A 59 15.91 4.95 -0.52
CA ASP A 59 15.71 3.71 0.24
C ASP A 59 14.72 2.74 -0.44
N TYR A 60 13.71 3.25 -1.12
CA TYR A 60 12.76 2.41 -1.85
C TYR A 60 13.33 1.93 -3.19
N ALA A 61 14.06 2.78 -3.90
CA ALA A 61 14.82 2.38 -5.08
C ALA A 61 15.81 1.26 -4.75
N PHE A 62 16.55 1.40 -3.64
CA PHE A 62 17.45 0.36 -3.12
C PHE A 62 16.70 -0.94 -2.79
N PHE A 63 15.54 -0.86 -2.13
CA PHE A 63 14.72 -2.02 -1.86
C PHE A 63 14.33 -2.76 -3.16
N LEU A 64 13.84 -2.02 -4.16
CA LEU A 64 13.40 -2.58 -5.44
C LEU A 64 14.53 -3.28 -6.20
N THR A 65 15.77 -2.80 -6.12
CA THR A 65 16.91 -3.35 -6.87
C THR A 65 17.73 -4.39 -6.11
N GLU A 66 17.72 -4.37 -4.77
CA GLU A 66 18.58 -5.24 -3.95
C GLU A 66 17.80 -6.32 -3.18
N LEU A 67 16.57 -6.01 -2.74
CA LEU A 67 15.74 -6.93 -1.95
C LEU A 67 14.68 -7.61 -2.80
N GLY A 68 13.84 -6.84 -3.47
CA GLY A 68 12.79 -7.41 -4.29
C GLY A 68 11.83 -6.35 -4.79
N ALA A 69 11.23 -6.62 -5.94
CA ALA A 69 10.22 -5.76 -6.55
C ALA A 69 8.84 -5.87 -5.88
N GLY A 70 8.75 -6.08 -4.56
CA GLY A 70 7.53 -6.37 -3.80
C GLY A 70 7.47 -7.78 -3.22
N GLY A 71 6.26 -8.23 -2.82
CA GLY A 71 6.04 -9.53 -2.18
C GLY A 71 6.04 -9.40 -0.65
N ALA A 72 6.92 -10.12 0.03
CA ALA A 72 6.93 -10.15 1.50
C ALA A 72 7.04 -8.75 2.13
N GLY A 73 6.13 -8.47 3.06
CA GLY A 73 6.02 -7.21 3.77
C GLY A 73 5.06 -7.31 4.96
N PRO A 74 4.74 -6.19 5.61
CA PRO A 74 3.70 -6.15 6.64
C PRO A 74 2.33 -6.58 6.08
N GLY A 75 1.47 -7.13 6.94
CA GLY A 75 0.11 -7.50 6.58
C GLY A 75 0.06 -8.44 5.38
N TYR A 76 -0.56 -7.98 4.30
CA TYR A 76 -0.81 -8.73 3.07
C TYR A 76 0.37 -8.66 2.08
N GLY A 77 1.46 -7.99 2.48
CA GLY A 77 2.67 -7.82 1.69
C GLY A 77 2.70 -6.53 0.89
N LEU A 78 3.77 -6.36 0.13
CA LEU A 78 4.02 -5.21 -0.72
C LEU A 78 3.57 -5.50 -2.15
N PHE A 79 2.77 -4.60 -2.71
CA PHE A 79 2.36 -4.63 -4.11
C PHE A 79 3.59 -4.58 -5.02
N PRO A 80 3.73 -5.54 -5.93
CA PRO A 80 4.92 -5.60 -6.74
C PRO A 80 4.92 -4.59 -7.87
N LEU A 81 6.05 -3.92 -8.08
CA LEU A 81 6.27 -3.08 -9.26
C LEU A 81 6.65 -3.99 -10.43
N VAL A 82 5.75 -4.10 -11.41
CA VAL A 82 5.88 -5.02 -12.55
C VAL A 82 5.65 -4.29 -13.86
N LEU A 83 6.30 -4.80 -14.91
CA LEU A 83 5.99 -4.44 -16.28
C LEU A 83 4.89 -5.38 -16.80
N ASP A 84 3.69 -4.85 -16.99
CA ASP A 84 2.57 -5.60 -17.55
C ASP A 84 2.27 -5.12 -18.97
N GLU A 85 2.34 -6.05 -19.93
CA GLU A 85 2.34 -5.86 -21.39
C GLU A 85 3.40 -4.85 -21.89
N ARG A 86 3.25 -3.57 -21.55
CA ARG A 86 4.16 -2.45 -21.90
C ARG A 86 4.09 -1.30 -20.88
N THR A 87 3.46 -1.48 -19.73
CA THR A 87 3.22 -0.43 -18.76
C THR A 87 3.67 -0.88 -17.38
N TRP A 88 4.54 -0.10 -16.75
CA TRP A 88 4.91 -0.26 -15.37
C TRP A 88 3.72 0.06 -14.47
N LYS A 89 3.43 -0.79 -13.50
CA LYS A 89 2.41 -0.57 -12.49
C LYS A 89 2.79 -1.27 -11.19
N TRP A 90 2.32 -0.73 -10.08
CA TRP A 90 2.20 -1.52 -8.87
C TRP A 90 0.99 -2.42 -9.06
N SER A 91 1.20 -3.74 -8.99
CA SER A 91 0.11 -4.71 -9.13
C SER A 91 -0.54 -4.89 -7.78
N ASP A 92 -1.54 -4.09 -7.47
CA ASP A 92 -2.56 -4.49 -6.51
C ASP A 92 -3.51 -5.52 -7.16
N GLU A 93 -4.28 -6.23 -6.34
CA GLU A 93 -5.27 -7.20 -6.85
C GLU A 93 -6.42 -6.49 -7.60
N ASP A 94 -6.63 -5.21 -7.30
CA ASP A 94 -7.72 -4.38 -7.83
C ASP A 94 -7.37 -3.62 -9.13
N GLY A 95 -6.13 -3.74 -9.61
CA GLY A 95 -5.64 -3.09 -10.83
C GLY A 95 -5.60 -1.57 -10.77
N GLN A 96 -5.54 -0.96 -9.57
CA GLN A 96 -5.51 0.47 -9.44
C GLN A 96 -4.18 1.03 -9.93
N ARG A 97 -4.28 2.20 -10.59
CA ARG A 97 -3.13 2.87 -11.17
C ARG A 97 -2.63 3.89 -10.16
N PRO A 98 -1.30 4.05 -10.02
CA PRO A 98 -0.79 5.19 -9.28
C PRO A 98 -1.39 6.48 -9.86
N GLY A 99 -1.87 7.34 -8.96
CA GLY A 99 -2.36 8.67 -9.33
C GLY A 99 -1.24 9.54 -9.91
N ASP A 100 -1.45 10.86 -9.96
CA ASP A 100 -0.38 11.77 -10.37
C ASP A 100 0.77 11.79 -9.35
N LEU A 101 1.83 11.02 -9.62
CA LEU A 101 3.00 10.91 -8.74
C LEU A 101 3.97 12.09 -8.85
N ALA A 102 3.90 12.89 -9.91
CA ALA A 102 4.80 14.03 -10.10
C ALA A 102 4.33 15.27 -9.32
N SER A 103 3.02 15.38 -9.06
CA SER A 103 2.47 16.39 -8.18
C SER A 103 2.90 16.20 -6.72
N PRO A 104 3.10 17.29 -5.95
CA PRO A 104 3.46 17.19 -4.54
C PRO A 104 2.32 16.59 -3.72
N PHE A 105 2.69 15.70 -2.80
CA PHE A 105 1.79 15.14 -1.81
C PHE A 105 1.15 16.26 -0.98
N PRO A 106 -0.18 16.23 -0.78
CA PRO A 106 -0.93 17.38 -0.26
C PRO A 106 -0.87 17.53 1.26
N HIS A 107 -0.41 16.50 1.99
CA HIS A 107 -0.42 16.47 3.45
C HIS A 107 1.01 16.56 4.03
N THR A 108 1.15 17.27 5.14
CA THR A 108 2.41 17.42 5.91
C THR A 108 2.24 17.11 7.40
N SER A 109 1.04 16.69 7.79
CA SER A 109 0.67 16.20 9.12
C SER A 109 -0.40 15.14 8.96
N GLU A 110 -0.62 14.30 9.98
CA GLU A 110 -1.70 13.30 9.99
C GLU A 110 -2.99 13.88 9.43
N TRP A 111 -3.58 13.13 8.50
CA TRP A 111 -4.78 13.52 7.80
C TRP A 111 -5.74 12.34 7.84
N ASN A 112 -6.95 12.62 8.29
CA ASN A 112 -8.04 11.68 8.41
C ASN A 112 -9.33 12.34 7.90
N PHE A 113 -10.37 11.53 7.75
CA PHE A 113 -11.68 11.97 7.29
C PHE A 113 -12.65 12.22 8.43
N ASP A 114 -12.20 12.39 9.67
CA ASP A 114 -13.05 12.37 10.86
C ASP A 114 -14.28 13.29 10.78
N ASP A 115 -14.12 14.43 10.11
CA ASP A 115 -15.19 15.43 9.92
C ASP A 115 -16.01 15.24 8.64
N HIS A 116 -15.73 14.19 7.85
CA HIS A 116 -16.42 13.94 6.58
C HIS A 116 -17.85 13.43 6.83
N PRO A 117 -18.88 14.01 6.16
CA PRO A 117 -20.28 13.64 6.38
C PRO A 117 -20.58 12.14 6.20
N LEU A 118 -19.79 11.45 5.38
CA LEU A 118 -19.93 10.02 5.14
C LEU A 118 -19.88 9.18 6.43
N TRP A 119 -19.15 9.61 7.46
CA TRP A 119 -19.14 8.91 8.75
C TRP A 119 -20.48 8.99 9.47
N ALA A 120 -21.26 10.06 9.28
CA ALA A 120 -22.60 10.17 9.86
C ALA A 120 -23.59 9.19 9.20
N ASP A 121 -23.31 8.79 7.96
CA ASP A 121 -24.11 7.86 7.17
C ASP A 121 -23.64 6.40 7.33
N GLN A 122 -22.69 6.12 8.22
CA GLN A 122 -22.20 4.76 8.45
C GLN A 122 -23.35 3.83 8.89
N PRO A 123 -23.64 2.75 8.15
CA PRO A 123 -24.64 1.77 8.53
C PRO A 123 -24.28 1.10 9.85
N THR A 124 -25.30 0.89 10.68
CA THR A 124 -25.25 0.07 11.89
C THR A 124 -26.26 -1.04 11.76
N GLU A 125 -25.91 -2.24 12.23
CA GLU A 125 -26.77 -3.43 12.14
C GLU A 125 -28.20 -3.17 12.65
N SER A 126 -28.34 -2.33 13.69
CA SER A 126 -29.63 -1.97 14.29
C SER A 126 -30.60 -1.19 13.39
N GLN A 127 -30.13 -0.61 12.28
CA GLN A 127 -30.95 0.14 11.34
C GLN A 127 -31.67 -0.76 10.33
N PHE A 128 -31.32 -2.05 10.25
CA PHE A 128 -31.77 -2.96 9.21
C PHE A 128 -32.60 -4.12 9.78
N ALA A 129 -33.50 -4.65 8.95
CA ALA A 129 -34.42 -5.72 9.35
C ALA A 129 -33.76 -7.10 9.41
N ASP A 130 -32.70 -7.28 8.63
CA ASP A 130 -31.93 -8.50 8.50
C ASP A 130 -30.47 -8.18 8.13
N VAL A 131 -29.62 -9.20 8.25
CA VAL A 131 -28.17 -9.09 8.05
C VAL A 131 -27.84 -8.80 6.58
N GLU A 132 -28.58 -9.36 5.63
CA GLU A 132 -28.34 -9.16 4.20
C GLU A 132 -28.52 -7.69 3.82
N ALA A 133 -29.60 -7.04 4.28
CA ALA A 133 -29.82 -5.62 4.06
C ALA A 133 -28.76 -4.73 4.73
N PHE A 134 -28.23 -5.14 5.88
CA PHE A 134 -27.12 -4.44 6.53
C PHE A 134 -25.82 -4.59 5.75
N GLU A 135 -25.48 -5.82 5.31
CA GLU A 135 -24.27 -6.11 4.53
C GLU A 135 -24.26 -5.34 3.20
N ASP A 136 -25.39 -5.28 2.50
CA ASP A 136 -25.54 -4.51 1.26
C ASP A 136 -25.30 -3.00 1.49
N ALA A 137 -25.86 -2.45 2.56
CA ALA A 137 -25.68 -1.04 2.91
C ALA A 137 -24.25 -0.74 3.37
N ASP A 138 -23.66 -1.59 4.21
CA ASP A 138 -22.27 -1.48 4.67
C ASP A 138 -21.29 -1.57 3.49
N SER A 139 -21.53 -2.49 2.55
CA SER A 139 -20.74 -2.59 1.32
C SER A 139 -20.80 -1.29 0.50
N THR A 140 -22.00 -0.75 0.28
CA THR A 140 -22.17 0.50 -0.47
C THR A 140 -21.44 1.66 0.20
N TRP A 141 -21.58 1.77 1.53
CA TRP A 141 -20.91 2.80 2.32
C TRP A 141 -19.37 2.67 2.26
N ARG A 142 -18.84 1.44 2.30
CA ARG A 142 -17.40 1.18 2.15
C ARG A 142 -16.89 1.55 0.75
N ASP A 143 -17.65 1.26 -0.30
CA ASP A 143 -17.30 1.64 -1.67
C ASP A 143 -17.22 3.18 -1.80
N ASP A 144 -18.18 3.90 -1.21
CA ASP A 144 -18.18 5.37 -1.18
C ASP A 144 -16.98 5.92 -0.38
N LEU A 145 -16.65 5.28 0.74
CA LEU A 145 -15.50 5.66 1.58
C LEU A 145 -14.20 5.42 0.84
N GLU A 146 -14.06 4.27 0.19
CA GLU A 146 -12.93 3.95 -0.65
C GLU A 146 -12.78 4.99 -1.78
N ALA A 147 -13.84 5.25 -2.53
CA ALA A 147 -13.83 6.24 -3.61
C ALA A 147 -13.40 7.64 -3.14
N LEU A 148 -13.74 8.01 -1.90
CA LEU A 148 -13.30 9.25 -1.24
C LEU A 148 -11.79 9.21 -0.93
N PHE A 149 -11.28 8.14 -0.32
CA PHE A 149 -9.85 7.98 -0.01
C PHE A 149 -8.98 8.07 -1.27
N TRP A 150 -9.43 7.49 -2.38
CA TRP A 150 -8.64 7.41 -3.61
C TRP A 150 -8.65 8.69 -4.47
N GLN A 151 -9.38 9.74 -4.07
CA GLN A 151 -9.43 10.96 -4.86
C GLN A 151 -8.02 11.61 -4.96
N PRO A 152 -7.63 12.14 -6.14
CA PRO A 152 -6.27 12.64 -6.37
C PRO A 152 -5.79 13.72 -5.41
N GLN A 153 -6.69 14.51 -4.82
CA GLN A 153 -6.32 15.51 -3.81
C GLN A 153 -5.85 14.90 -2.48
N HIS A 154 -5.93 13.58 -2.32
CA HIS A 154 -5.50 12.83 -1.15
C HIS A 154 -4.32 11.90 -1.45
N THR A 155 -4.26 11.37 -2.68
CA THR A 155 -3.30 10.32 -3.05
C THR A 155 -2.18 10.76 -3.99
N ARG A 156 -2.29 11.93 -4.65
CA ARG A 156 -1.23 12.41 -5.56
C ARG A 156 0.11 12.51 -4.86
N GLY A 157 1.20 12.25 -5.58
CA GLY A 157 2.54 12.28 -5.01
C GLY A 157 2.87 11.12 -4.07
N ALA A 158 1.98 10.14 -3.91
CA ALA A 158 2.20 8.93 -3.11
C ALA A 158 1.83 7.66 -3.87
N VAL A 159 2.52 6.57 -3.53
CA VAL A 159 2.30 5.22 -4.07
C VAL A 159 1.74 4.34 -2.97
N CYS A 160 0.63 3.65 -3.24
CA CYS A 160 0.16 2.60 -2.34
C CYS A 160 1.10 1.40 -2.41
N LEU A 161 1.69 1.04 -1.27
CA LEU A 161 2.63 -0.06 -1.13
C LEU A 161 1.96 -1.38 -0.79
N GLY A 162 0.77 -1.39 -0.19
CA GLY A 162 0.08 -2.63 0.19
C GLY A 162 -0.94 -2.45 1.31
N HIS A 163 -1.73 -3.50 1.56
CA HIS A 163 -2.69 -3.55 2.66
C HIS A 163 -2.02 -4.02 3.96
N LEU A 164 -2.24 -3.26 5.03
CA LEU A 164 -1.84 -3.62 6.40
C LEU A 164 -2.91 -4.48 7.11
N GLY A 165 -4.12 -4.56 6.54
CA GLY A 165 -5.30 -5.21 7.12
C GLY A 165 -6.33 -4.19 7.61
N CYS A 166 -7.56 -4.64 7.87
CA CYS A 166 -8.68 -3.79 8.34
C CYS A 166 -9.06 -2.59 7.44
N GLY A 167 -8.58 -2.53 6.18
CA GLY A 167 -8.76 -1.37 5.31
C GLY A 167 -7.60 -0.36 5.36
N LEU A 168 -6.61 -0.60 6.24
CA LEU A 168 -5.40 0.21 6.34
C LEU A 168 -4.47 -0.02 5.14
N LEU A 169 -4.02 1.07 4.54
CA LEU A 169 -3.10 1.10 3.41
C LEU A 169 -1.79 1.78 3.83
N ALA A 170 -0.67 1.21 3.39
CA ALA A 170 0.63 1.85 3.49
C ALA A 170 0.92 2.66 2.21
N TRP A 171 1.31 3.92 2.36
CA TRP A 171 1.56 4.86 1.27
C TRP A 171 2.98 5.41 1.36
N LEU A 172 3.76 5.27 0.31
CA LEU A 172 5.07 5.91 0.20
C LEU A 172 4.93 7.25 -0.51
N VAL A 173 5.32 8.34 0.16
CA VAL A 173 5.38 9.66 -0.48
C VAL A 173 6.61 9.72 -1.40
N VAL A 174 6.38 9.98 -2.69
CA VAL A 174 7.44 10.05 -3.72
C VAL A 174 7.71 11.47 -4.19
N SER A 175 6.77 12.40 -3.97
CA SER A 175 6.88 13.82 -4.36
C SER A 175 6.36 14.75 -3.27
N GLY A 176 7.04 15.87 -3.06
CA GLY A 176 6.65 16.90 -2.09
C GLY A 176 7.49 16.89 -0.79
N PRO A 177 7.09 17.69 0.22
CA PRO A 177 7.86 17.88 1.46
C PRO A 177 8.08 16.60 2.26
N GLU A 178 7.11 15.69 2.22
CA GLU A 178 7.12 14.43 2.96
C GLU A 178 7.82 13.28 2.20
N ARG A 179 8.49 13.57 1.07
CA ARG A 179 9.13 12.55 0.23
C ARG A 179 10.03 11.61 1.02
N GLY A 180 9.81 10.30 0.87
CA GLY A 180 10.53 9.23 1.55
C GLY A 180 9.87 8.74 2.83
N HIS A 181 8.85 9.44 3.34
CA HIS A 181 8.07 8.95 4.48
C HIS A 181 6.99 7.97 4.03
N VAL A 182 6.72 6.98 4.89
CA VAL A 182 5.59 6.07 4.75
C VAL A 182 4.47 6.56 5.65
N TRP A 183 3.30 6.72 5.05
CA TRP A 183 2.05 7.08 5.70
C TRP A 183 1.15 5.85 5.79
N SER A 184 0.36 5.76 6.84
CA SER A 184 -0.74 4.81 6.94
C SER A 184 -2.05 5.58 6.86
N SER A 185 -3.02 5.13 6.06
CA SER A 185 -4.39 5.60 6.28
C SER A 185 -4.76 5.23 7.72
N SER A 186 -5.35 6.17 8.47
CA SER A 186 -5.93 5.84 9.78
C SER A 186 -7.33 5.25 9.56
N ASP A 187 -7.65 4.19 10.29
CA ASP A 187 -9.02 3.71 10.41
C ASP A 187 -9.76 4.66 11.35
N ALA A 188 -10.78 5.34 10.83
CA ALA A 188 -11.83 6.05 11.56
C ALA A 188 -11.39 7.14 12.57
N PRO A 189 -12.30 8.08 12.90
CA PRO A 189 -12.09 9.00 14.01
C PRO A 189 -11.81 8.29 15.34
N GLY A 190 -10.67 8.60 15.95
CA GLY A 190 -10.41 8.39 17.37
C GLY A 190 -9.76 7.07 17.80
N SER A 191 -8.95 6.44 16.95
CA SER A 191 -8.04 5.35 17.38
C SER A 191 -6.95 5.83 18.34
#